data_AF-A0A8S1JGX9-F1
#
_entry.id   AF-A0A8S1JGX9-F1
#
_cell.length_a   1.000
_cell.length_b   1.000
_cell.length_c   1.000
_cell.angle_alpha   90.00
_cell.angle_beta   90.00
_cell.angle_gamma   90.00
#
_symmetry.space_group_name_H-M   'P 1'
#
loop_
_entity.id
_entity.type
_entity.pdbx_description
1 polymer ?
#
loop_
_entity_poly.entity_id
_entity_poly.type
_entity_poly.pdbx_seq_one_letter_code
_entity_poly.pdbx_strand_id
1 'polypeptide(L)'
;MCRQKSSVDASFWRELGTKKLDELKLSEEPVPITGYICPARHAQVGSQLELDAESFGAQQASSRQGYHTVPGVLYLLNSLESFKTFDRAEAVHRVAAQIWEDICNGGAESDPSLLCRFLLLAYADLKNYQYRYWFAFPALKPLQAFTATTQSLEAAFEQPVAGKVIVVLHHCSPDSRLRCPRMYESMLGCGIAAQQVCS
;
A
#
# COMPACT_ATOMS: atom_id res chain seq x y z
N MET A 1 -12.38 1.74 10.40
CA MET A 1 -11.21 1.12 9.73
C MET A 1 -11.29 1.43 8.24
N CYS A 2 -10.33 2.18 7.71
CA CYS A 2 -10.24 2.42 6.28
C CYS A 2 -9.69 1.15 5.62
N ARG A 3 -10.49 0.51 4.77
CA ARG A 3 -10.05 -0.70 4.04
C ARG A 3 -8.96 -0.31 3.03
N GLN A 4 -7.81 -0.99 3.08
CA GLN A 4 -6.76 -0.82 2.07
C GLN A 4 -7.33 -1.16 0.68
N LYS A 5 -7.07 -0.29 -0.30
CA LYS A 5 -7.47 -0.51 -1.70
C LYS A 5 -6.29 -1.04 -2.49
N SER A 6 -6.56 -1.92 -3.45
CA SER A 6 -5.59 -2.45 -4.41
C SER A 6 -5.90 -1.95 -5.81
N SER A 7 -4.88 -1.62 -6.58
CA SER A 7 -4.94 -1.31 -8.01
C SER A 7 -3.88 -2.15 -8.73
N VAL A 8 -4.25 -2.76 -9.86
CA VAL A 8 -3.33 -3.57 -10.67
C VAL A 8 -3.32 -3.02 -12.08
N ASP A 9 -2.14 -2.61 -12.52
CA ASP A 9 -1.92 -2.11 -13.87
C ASP A 9 -1.97 -3.24 -14.91
N ALA A 10 -2.33 -2.92 -16.15
CA ALA A 10 -2.35 -3.89 -17.25
C ALA A 10 -0.97 -4.50 -17.53
N SER A 11 0.11 -3.77 -17.26
CA SER A 11 1.49 -4.25 -17.42
C SER A 11 1.81 -5.42 -16.48
N PHE A 12 1.25 -5.44 -15.27
CA PHE A 12 1.41 -6.56 -14.33
C PHE A 12 0.90 -7.86 -14.95
N TRP A 13 -0.30 -7.84 -15.52
CA TRP A 13 -0.91 -9.04 -16.12
C TRP A 13 -0.16 -9.53 -17.35
N ARG A 14 0.37 -8.60 -18.16
CA ARG A 14 1.21 -8.94 -19.32
C ARG A 14 2.48 -9.66 -18.87
N GLU A 15 3.17 -9.10 -17.88
CA GLU A 15 4.40 -9.67 -17.33
C GLU A 15 4.13 -11.03 -16.67
N LEU A 16 3.03 -11.15 -15.93
CA LEU A 16 2.58 -12.42 -15.34
C LEU A 16 2.34 -13.49 -16.41
N GLY A 17 1.75 -13.12 -17.54
CA GLY A 17 1.52 -14.02 -18.67
C GLY A 17 2.83 -14.55 -19.25
N THR A 18 3.80 -13.66 -19.51
CA THR A 18 5.14 -14.02 -19.98
C THR A 18 5.85 -14.95 -18.98
N LYS A 19 5.90 -14.56 -17.70
CA LYS A 19 6.51 -15.37 -16.64
C LYS A 19 5.83 -16.72 -16.46
N LYS A 20 4.50 -16.80 -16.60
CA LYS A 20 3.77 -18.07 -16.52
C LYS A 20 4.17 -19.03 -17.63
N LEU A 21 4.39 -18.54 -18.84
CA LEU A 21 4.76 -19.37 -19.99
C LEU A 21 6.25 -19.78 -19.95
N ASP A 22 7.13 -18.85 -19.62
CA ASP A 22 8.57 -19.03 -19.78
C ASP A 22 9.22 -19.68 -18.55
N GLU A 23 8.85 -19.21 -17.35
CA GLU A 23 9.51 -19.55 -16.08
C GLU A 23 8.67 -20.51 -15.22
N LEU A 24 7.44 -20.10 -14.84
CA LEU A 24 6.63 -20.83 -13.85
C LEU A 24 6.03 -22.11 -14.41
N LYS A 25 5.61 -22.10 -15.69
CA LYS A 25 5.01 -23.23 -16.40
C LYS A 25 3.80 -23.81 -15.65
N LEU A 26 3.98 -24.97 -15.02
CA LEU A 26 2.97 -25.69 -14.23
C LEU A 26 3.19 -25.55 -12.72
N SER A 27 4.25 -24.86 -12.30
CA SER A 27 4.52 -24.61 -10.88
C SER A 27 3.44 -23.72 -10.28
N GLU A 28 2.91 -24.14 -9.14
CA GLU A 28 2.00 -23.34 -8.29
C GLU A 28 2.71 -22.86 -7.02
N GLU A 29 4.05 -22.88 -7.01
CA GLU A 29 4.86 -22.38 -5.90
C GLU A 29 4.60 -20.88 -5.69
N PRO A 30 4.61 -20.39 -4.43
CA PRO A 30 4.42 -18.98 -4.14
C PRO A 30 5.52 -18.11 -4.76
N VAL A 31 5.13 -17.07 -5.49
CA VAL A 31 6.05 -16.15 -6.16
C VAL A 31 6.17 -14.86 -5.34
N PRO A 32 7.37 -14.46 -4.90
CA PRO A 32 7.55 -13.18 -4.23
C PRO A 32 7.28 -12.03 -5.21
N ILE A 33 6.52 -11.04 -4.77
CA ILE A 33 6.22 -9.83 -5.53
C ILE A 33 6.37 -8.59 -4.65
N THR A 34 6.69 -7.46 -5.27
CA THR A 34 6.79 -6.15 -4.59
C THR A 34 5.61 -5.29 -4.99
N GLY A 35 4.93 -4.71 -4.01
CA GLY A 35 3.88 -3.72 -4.26
C GLY A 35 4.33 -2.32 -3.88
N TYR A 36 3.66 -1.32 -4.44
CA TYR A 36 4.03 0.08 -4.27
C TYR A 36 2.90 0.85 -3.62
N ILE A 37 3.20 1.60 -2.55
CA ILE A 37 2.25 2.44 -1.84
C ILE A 37 2.78 3.87 -1.83
N CYS A 38 1.94 4.85 -2.13
CA CYS A 38 2.27 6.26 -1.91
C CYS A 38 1.34 6.89 -0.86
N PRO A 39 1.81 7.84 -0.03
CA PRO A 39 0.94 8.58 0.87
C PRO A 39 -0.23 9.23 0.11
N ALA A 40 -1.39 9.31 0.75
CA ALA A 40 -2.57 9.93 0.15
C ALA A 40 -2.27 11.38 -0.25
N ARG A 41 -2.38 11.68 -1.55
CA ARG A 41 -2.08 13.01 -2.10
C ARG A 41 -3.28 13.95 -2.07
N HIS A 42 -4.47 13.42 -1.79
CA HIS A 42 -5.73 14.17 -1.75
C HIS A 42 -6.61 13.71 -0.58
N ALA A 43 -7.29 14.64 0.08
CA ALA A 43 -8.13 14.35 1.25
C ALA A 43 -9.29 13.38 0.96
N GLN A 44 -9.77 13.34 -0.28
CA GLN A 44 -10.90 12.51 -0.70
C GLN A 44 -10.48 11.14 -1.26
N VAL A 45 -9.19 10.97 -1.60
CA VAL A 45 -8.68 9.75 -2.23
C VAL A 45 -7.60 9.15 -1.33
N GLY A 46 -7.97 8.07 -0.65
CA GLY A 46 -7.03 7.30 0.15
C GLY A 46 -5.94 6.66 -0.72
N SER A 47 -4.80 6.38 -0.07
CA SER A 47 -3.70 5.61 -0.64
C SER A 47 -4.15 4.22 -1.08
N GLN A 48 -3.51 3.68 -2.12
CA GLN A 48 -3.76 2.36 -2.67
C GLN A 48 -2.45 1.61 -2.82
N LEU A 49 -2.51 0.27 -2.73
CA LEU A 49 -1.43 -0.61 -3.15
C LEU A 49 -1.49 -0.78 -4.67
N GLU A 50 -0.43 -0.44 -5.36
CA GLU A 50 -0.29 -0.53 -6.82
C GLU A 50 0.65 -1.67 -7.20
N LEU A 51 0.25 -2.47 -8.19
CA LEU A 51 1.10 -3.46 -8.85
C LEU A 51 1.20 -3.17 -10.35
N ASP A 52 2.39 -3.35 -10.91
CA ASP A 52 2.74 -3.21 -12.32
C ASP A 52 3.85 -4.20 -12.74
N ALA A 53 4.41 -4.07 -13.95
CA ALA A 53 5.48 -4.94 -14.44
C ALA A 53 6.73 -4.98 -13.53
N GLU A 54 7.08 -3.91 -12.82
CA GLU A 54 8.24 -3.89 -11.92
C GLU A 54 8.00 -4.69 -10.64
N SER A 55 6.77 -5.14 -10.37
CA SER A 55 6.42 -5.92 -9.17
C SER A 55 7.09 -7.29 -9.10
N PHE A 56 7.51 -7.84 -10.24
CA PHE A 56 8.21 -9.13 -10.31
C PHE A 56 9.74 -8.98 -10.26
N GLY A 57 10.26 -7.76 -10.21
CA GLY A 57 11.68 -7.50 -10.07
C GLY A 57 12.21 -7.87 -8.69
N ALA A 58 13.51 -8.15 -8.59
CA ALA A 58 14.18 -8.28 -7.29
C ALA A 58 13.95 -7.02 -6.47
N GLN A 59 13.77 -7.14 -5.14
CA GLN A 59 13.57 -6.03 -4.19
C GLN A 59 14.68 -4.97 -4.34
N GLN A 60 14.48 -4.06 -5.27
CA GLN A 60 15.30 -2.89 -5.47
C GLN A 60 14.53 -1.72 -4.88
N ALA A 61 15.25 -0.80 -4.25
CA ALA A 61 14.67 0.47 -3.83
C ALA A 61 13.94 1.07 -5.03
N SER A 62 12.64 1.36 -4.88
CA SER A 62 11.83 1.85 -5.99
C SER A 62 12.49 3.08 -6.59
N SER A 63 12.77 3.05 -7.89
CA SER A 63 13.17 4.23 -8.67
C SER A 63 12.13 5.36 -8.60
N ARG A 64 10.92 5.03 -8.15
CA ARG A 64 9.75 5.90 -8.00
C ARG A 64 9.87 6.77 -6.77
N GLN A 65 10.10 8.06 -7.01
CA GLN A 65 10.14 9.07 -5.95
C GLN A 65 8.80 9.14 -5.21
N GLY A 66 8.86 9.04 -3.87
CA GLY A 66 7.70 9.17 -2.99
C GLY A 66 6.81 7.92 -2.88
N TYR A 67 7.28 6.78 -3.37
CA TYR A 67 6.65 5.47 -3.15
C TYR A 67 7.43 4.67 -2.12
N HIS A 68 6.72 3.84 -1.38
CA HIS A 68 7.26 2.84 -0.48
C HIS A 68 6.99 1.46 -1.06
N THR A 69 8.02 0.62 -1.05
CA THR A 69 7.89 -0.79 -1.43
C THR A 69 7.34 -1.58 -0.26
N VAL A 70 6.42 -2.48 -0.53
CA VAL A 70 5.93 -3.45 0.45
C VAL A 70 6.08 -4.85 -0.11
N PRO A 71 6.57 -5.82 0.68
CA PRO A 71 6.71 -7.18 0.23
C PRO A 71 5.35 -7.87 0.14
N GLY A 72 5.18 -8.74 -0.85
CA GLY A 72 3.99 -9.55 -0.99
C GLY A 72 4.28 -10.89 -1.63
N VAL A 73 3.25 -11.74 -1.66
CA VAL A 73 3.33 -13.07 -2.24
C VAL A 73 2.18 -13.31 -3.19
N LEU A 74 2.48 -13.88 -4.35
CA LEU A 74 1.56 -14.27 -5.39
C LEU A 74 1.39 -15.79 -5.41
N TYR A 75 0.16 -16.26 -5.27
CA TYR A 75 -0.22 -17.64 -5.54
C TYR A 75 -0.90 -17.68 -6.91
N LEU A 76 -0.20 -18.25 -7.89
CA LEU A 76 -0.70 -18.38 -9.26
C LEU A 76 -1.18 -19.81 -9.50
N LEU A 77 -2.48 -19.97 -9.63
CA LEU A 77 -3.09 -21.29 -9.83
C LEU A 77 -3.30 -21.59 -11.31
N ASN A 78 -3.18 -22.86 -11.65
CA ASN A 78 -3.30 -23.35 -13.02
C ASN A 78 -4.75 -23.55 -13.46
N SER A 79 -5.65 -23.87 -12.52
CA SER A 79 -7.04 -24.15 -12.81
C SER A 79 -8.00 -23.23 -12.06
N LEU A 80 -9.14 -22.95 -12.70
CA LEU A 80 -10.21 -22.17 -12.07
C LEU A 80 -10.83 -22.90 -10.87
N GLU A 81 -10.82 -24.23 -10.89
CA GLU A 81 -11.32 -25.05 -9.79
C GLU A 81 -10.43 -24.90 -8.56
N SER A 82 -9.11 -25.05 -8.73
CA SER A 82 -8.12 -24.79 -7.68
C SER A 82 -8.30 -23.39 -7.10
N PHE A 83 -8.54 -22.36 -7.92
CA PHE A 83 -8.77 -21.00 -7.44
C PHE A 83 -10.01 -20.84 -6.54
N LYS A 84 -11.06 -21.63 -6.81
CA LYS A 84 -12.28 -21.60 -6.00
C LYS A 84 -12.12 -22.35 -4.69
N THR A 85 -11.42 -23.48 -4.70
CA THR A 85 -11.21 -24.38 -3.56
C THR A 85 -9.98 -24.06 -2.72
N PHE A 86 -9.12 -23.15 -3.18
CA PHE A 86 -7.91 -22.72 -2.47
C PHE A 86 -8.22 -22.24 -1.05
N ASP A 87 -7.43 -22.70 -0.08
CA ASP A 87 -7.57 -22.31 1.31
C ASP A 87 -7.02 -20.90 1.54
N ARG A 88 -7.91 -19.92 1.33
CA ARG A 88 -7.62 -18.50 1.53
C ARG A 88 -7.31 -18.16 2.98
N ALA A 89 -7.89 -18.89 3.93
CA ALA A 89 -7.69 -18.63 5.35
C ALA A 89 -6.29 -19.03 5.78
N GLU A 90 -5.85 -20.22 5.36
CA GLU A 90 -4.52 -20.73 5.65
C GLU A 90 -3.43 -19.85 5.02
N ALA A 91 -3.60 -19.44 3.76
CA ALA A 91 -2.67 -18.52 3.11
C ALA A 91 -2.56 -17.16 3.80
N VAL A 92 -3.69 -16.59 4.27
CA VAL A 92 -3.68 -15.35 5.07
C VAL A 92 -2.99 -15.57 6.41
N HIS A 93 -3.22 -16.70 7.06
CA HIS A 93 -2.58 -17.05 8.34
C HIS A 93 -1.07 -17.18 8.20
N ARG A 94 -0.56 -17.78 7.10
CA ARG A 94 0.88 -17.85 6.82
C ARG A 94 1.52 -16.47 6.74
N VAL A 95 0.93 -15.56 5.98
CA VAL A 95 1.46 -14.19 5.84
C VAL A 95 1.34 -13.43 7.17
N ALA A 96 0.24 -13.61 7.91
CA ALA A 96 0.09 -13.01 9.24
C ALA A 96 1.15 -13.53 10.24
N ALA A 97 1.51 -14.81 10.18
CA ALA A 97 2.55 -15.40 11.02
C ALA A 97 3.93 -14.80 10.71
N GLN A 98 4.24 -14.54 9.44
CA GLN A 98 5.48 -13.84 9.05
C GLN A 98 5.51 -12.42 9.62
N ILE A 99 4.41 -11.67 9.51
CA ILE A 99 4.29 -10.34 10.12
C ILE A 99 4.55 -10.42 11.64
N TRP A 100 3.97 -11.41 12.31
CA TRP A 100 4.16 -11.61 13.75
C TRP A 100 5.61 -11.96 14.12
N GLU A 101 6.26 -12.81 13.33
CA GLU A 101 7.66 -13.18 13.52
C GLU A 101 8.57 -11.95 13.43
N ASP A 102 8.36 -11.08 12.44
CA ASP A 102 9.17 -9.86 12.29
C ASP A 102 8.94 -8.82 13.36
N ILE A 103 7.74 -8.80 13.95
CA ILE A 103 7.49 -7.98 15.15
C ILE A 103 8.27 -8.55 16.33
N CYS A 104 8.27 -9.87 16.48
CA CYS A 104 8.91 -10.53 17.63
C CYS A 104 10.45 -10.51 17.56
N ASN A 105 11.03 -10.52 16.35
CA ASN A 105 12.47 -10.60 16.14
C ASN A 105 13.18 -9.23 16.00
N GLY A 106 12.46 -8.11 16.03
CA GLY A 106 13.03 -6.77 15.85
C GLY A 106 13.10 -6.29 14.39
N GLY A 107 12.64 -7.11 13.45
CA GLY A 107 12.72 -6.86 12.02
C GLY A 107 11.78 -5.75 11.57
N ALA A 108 10.58 -5.69 12.15
CA ALA A 108 9.59 -4.65 11.84
C ALA A 108 10.02 -3.26 12.33
N GLU A 109 10.82 -3.17 13.39
CA GLU A 109 11.41 -1.93 13.89
C GLU A 109 12.52 -1.43 12.96
N SER A 110 13.27 -2.37 12.37
CA SER A 110 14.34 -2.08 11.42
C SER A 110 13.79 -1.71 10.04
N ASP A 111 12.75 -2.41 9.59
CA ASP A 111 12.04 -2.17 8.33
C ASP A 111 10.51 -2.23 8.55
N PRO A 112 9.85 -1.07 8.72
CA PRO A 112 8.39 -1.00 8.90
C PRO A 112 7.58 -1.51 7.70
N SER A 113 8.17 -1.64 6.51
CA SER A 113 7.45 -2.12 5.32
C SER A 113 6.96 -3.57 5.48
N LEU A 114 7.63 -4.36 6.33
CA LEU A 114 7.30 -5.75 6.63
C LEU A 114 5.92 -5.92 7.30
N LEU A 115 5.42 -4.87 7.95
CA LEU A 115 4.08 -4.85 8.55
C LEU A 115 2.96 -4.76 7.50
N CYS A 116 3.27 -4.20 6.33
CA CYS A 116 2.32 -3.95 5.25
C CYS A 116 2.30 -5.07 4.21
N ARG A 117 2.70 -6.30 4.60
CA ARG A 117 2.69 -7.46 3.72
C ARG A 117 1.32 -7.71 3.12
N PHE A 118 1.30 -8.15 1.88
CA PHE A 118 0.08 -8.48 1.17
C PHE A 118 0.16 -9.82 0.46
N LEU A 119 -1.02 -10.33 0.12
CA LEU A 119 -1.23 -11.59 -0.56
C LEU A 119 -2.05 -11.31 -1.83
N LEU A 120 -1.60 -11.87 -2.95
CA LEU A 120 -2.35 -11.92 -4.20
C LEU A 120 -2.58 -13.38 -4.58
N LEU A 121 -3.84 -13.79 -4.66
CA LEU A 121 -4.24 -15.05 -5.27
C LEU A 121 -4.73 -14.77 -6.69
N ALA A 122 -4.22 -15.49 -7.69
CA ALA A 122 -4.61 -15.28 -9.07
C ALA A 122 -4.79 -16.59 -9.85
N TYR A 123 -5.69 -16.55 -10.81
CA TYR A 123 -5.84 -17.53 -11.88
C TYR A 123 -5.79 -16.79 -13.22
N ALA A 124 -4.90 -17.24 -14.10
CA ALA A 124 -4.70 -16.65 -15.43
C ALA A 124 -5.16 -17.64 -16.51
N ASP A 125 -6.23 -17.27 -17.22
CA ASP A 125 -6.66 -17.90 -18.47
C ASP A 125 -5.99 -17.19 -19.64
N LEU A 126 -4.82 -17.70 -20.03
CA LEU A 126 -4.00 -17.15 -21.11
C LEU A 126 -4.66 -17.32 -22.49
N LYS A 127 -5.65 -18.21 -22.64
CA LYS A 127 -6.35 -18.40 -23.92
C LYS A 127 -7.29 -17.24 -24.21
N ASN A 128 -8.01 -16.80 -23.17
CA ASN A 128 -8.99 -15.72 -23.27
C ASN A 128 -8.45 -14.37 -22.76
N TYR A 129 -7.19 -14.31 -22.33
CA TYR A 129 -6.58 -13.15 -21.65
C TYR A 129 -7.41 -12.67 -20.45
N GLN A 130 -7.98 -13.60 -19.68
CA GLN A 130 -8.79 -13.30 -18.50
C GLN A 130 -8.03 -13.64 -17.22
N TYR A 131 -7.98 -12.67 -16.31
CA TYR A 131 -7.31 -12.80 -15.02
C TYR A 131 -8.35 -12.67 -13.91
N ARG A 132 -8.46 -13.70 -13.07
CA ARG A 132 -9.30 -13.69 -11.87
C ARG A 132 -8.38 -13.62 -10.67
N TYR A 133 -8.62 -12.66 -9.79
CA TYR A 133 -7.71 -12.43 -8.67
C TYR A 133 -8.45 -12.03 -7.40
N TRP A 134 -7.75 -12.18 -6.28
CA TRP A 134 -8.19 -11.81 -4.95
C TRP A 134 -7.00 -11.30 -4.14
N PHE A 135 -7.15 -10.10 -3.57
CA PHE A 135 -6.18 -9.52 -2.66
C PHE A 135 -6.56 -9.80 -1.21
N ALA A 136 -5.55 -10.02 -0.38
CA ALA A 136 -5.67 -9.94 1.05
C ALA A 136 -4.57 -9.07 1.65
N PHE A 137 -4.97 -8.33 2.68
CA PHE A 137 -4.11 -7.48 3.50
C PHE A 137 -4.24 -8.00 4.94
N PRO A 138 -3.40 -8.96 5.35
CA PRO A 138 -3.46 -9.51 6.69
C PRO A 138 -3.24 -8.42 7.73
N ALA A 139 -4.06 -8.42 8.78
CA ALA A 139 -3.95 -7.47 9.87
C ALA A 139 -4.11 -8.21 11.20
N LEU A 140 -3.21 -7.92 12.13
CA LEU A 140 -3.26 -8.50 13.46
C LEU A 140 -4.30 -7.76 14.30
N LYS A 141 -5.20 -8.53 14.92
CA LYS A 141 -6.23 -7.98 15.80
C LYS A 141 -5.74 -8.10 17.25
N PRO A 142 -5.57 -6.98 17.97
CA PRO A 142 -5.24 -7.02 19.40
C PRO A 142 -6.41 -7.62 20.21
N LEU A 143 -6.09 -8.18 21.38
CA LEU A 143 -7.08 -8.74 22.31
C LEU A 143 -8.09 -7.68 22.80
N GLN A 144 -7.61 -6.45 22.98
CA GLN A 144 -8.43 -5.30 23.32
C GLN A 144 -8.41 -4.29 22.17
N ALA A 145 -9.55 -3.66 21.90
CA ALA A 145 -9.61 -2.58 20.94
C ALA A 145 -8.73 -1.41 21.40
N PHE A 146 -7.99 -0.82 20.48
CA PHE A 146 -7.28 0.43 20.76
C PHE A 146 -8.30 1.55 20.96
N THR A 147 -8.27 2.15 22.15
CA THR A 147 -9.02 3.38 22.44
C THR A 147 -8.08 4.55 22.24
N ALA A 148 -8.31 5.34 21.18
CA ALA A 148 -7.62 6.61 21.00
C ALA A 148 -8.48 7.72 21.61
N THR A 149 -7.97 8.37 22.65
CA THR A 149 -8.58 9.59 23.18
C THR A 149 -8.07 10.76 22.36
N THR A 150 -8.93 11.34 21.53
CA THR A 150 -8.59 12.56 20.80
C THR A 150 -8.58 13.72 21.79
N GLN A 151 -7.41 14.33 21.97
CA GLN A 151 -7.26 15.60 22.68
C GLN A 151 -6.69 16.64 21.74
N SER A 152 -6.99 17.93 21.98
CA SER A 152 -6.35 18.99 21.22
C SER A 152 -4.84 18.96 21.47
N LEU A 153 -4.05 19.37 20.47
CA LEU A 153 -2.59 19.46 20.62
C LEU A 153 -2.21 20.35 21.81
N GLU A 154 -2.96 21.41 22.03
CA GLU A 154 -2.80 22.33 23.17
C GLU A 154 -2.99 21.63 24.51
N ALA A 155 -3.98 20.74 24.62
CA ALA A 155 -4.22 19.95 25.83
C ALA A 155 -3.17 18.84 26.01
N ALA A 156 -2.63 18.29 24.91
CA ALA A 156 -1.62 17.23 24.97
C ALA A 156 -0.24 17.73 25.41
N PHE A 157 0.13 18.95 25.02
CA PHE A 157 1.47 19.49 25.24
C PHE A 157 1.56 20.47 26.42
N GLU A 158 0.45 20.70 27.14
CA GLU A 158 0.35 21.62 28.30
C GLU A 158 0.98 23.01 28.07
N GLN A 159 1.13 23.41 26.81
CA GLN A 159 1.73 24.66 26.38
C GLN A 159 1.03 25.13 25.09
N PRO A 160 0.86 26.44 24.91
CA PRO A 160 0.41 26.98 23.62
C PRO A 160 1.48 26.60 22.59
N VAL A 161 1.16 25.70 21.67
CA VAL A 161 2.04 25.34 20.55
C VAL A 161 2.00 26.51 19.55
N ALA A 162 2.62 27.63 19.93
CA ALA A 162 2.85 28.78 19.08
C ALA A 162 4.03 28.47 18.16
N GLY A 163 3.80 27.59 17.18
CA GLY A 163 4.85 27.19 16.24
C GLY A 163 4.30 26.26 15.20
N LYS A 164 4.55 26.58 13.93
CA LYS A 164 4.25 25.74 12.76
C LYS A 164 4.42 24.27 13.13
N VAL A 165 3.33 23.50 13.08
CA VAL A 165 3.41 22.05 12.98
C VAL A 165 4.28 21.79 11.75
N ILE A 166 5.50 21.30 11.97
CA ILE A 166 6.34 20.82 10.88
C ILE A 166 5.71 19.51 10.45
N VAL A 167 4.73 19.60 9.56
CA VAL A 167 4.46 18.50 8.65
C VAL A 167 5.73 18.40 7.82
N VAL A 168 6.53 17.36 8.05
CA VAL A 168 7.65 17.04 7.16
C VAL A 168 7.03 16.58 5.84
N LEU A 169 6.58 17.55 5.04
CA LEU A 169 6.40 17.37 3.62
C LEU A 169 7.82 17.27 3.08
N HIS A 170 8.24 16.06 2.74
CA HIS A 170 9.41 15.87 1.89
C HIS A 170 9.21 16.77 0.66
N HIS A 171 9.92 17.89 0.64
CA HIS A 171 9.95 18.78 -0.50
C HIS A 171 10.72 18.04 -1.59
N CYS A 172 10.01 17.61 -2.62
CA CYS A 172 10.63 17.18 -3.86
C CYS A 172 11.28 18.42 -4.47
N SER A 173 12.61 18.41 -4.60
CA SER A 173 13.39 19.51 -5.18
C SER A 173 12.91 19.80 -6.62
N PRO A 174 12.70 21.07 -7.02
CA PRO A 174 12.14 21.43 -8.32
C PRO A 174 13.15 21.37 -9.48
N ASP A 175 14.19 20.54 -9.40
CA ASP A 175 15.23 20.47 -10.43
C ASP A 175 15.15 19.19 -11.27
N SER A 176 14.05 19.06 -12.02
CA SER A 176 14.03 18.25 -13.24
C SER A 176 13.00 18.81 -14.20
N ARG A 177 13.52 19.46 -15.24
CA ARG A 177 12.78 20.10 -16.34
C ARG A 177 11.88 19.11 -17.06
N LEU A 178 10.59 19.10 -16.78
CA LEU A 178 9.56 18.71 -17.74
C LEU A 178 8.40 19.70 -17.66
N ARG A 179 8.22 20.43 -18.78
CA ARG A 179 7.15 21.41 -18.99
C ARG A 179 5.81 20.69 -19.01
N CYS A 180 4.82 21.23 -18.30
CA CYS A 180 3.43 21.19 -18.75
C CYS A 180 2.70 22.50 -18.34
N PRO A 181 1.69 22.94 -19.12
CA PRO A 181 1.28 24.34 -19.19
C PRO A 181 0.25 24.77 -18.14
N ARG A 182 0.23 26.09 -17.93
CA ARG A 182 -0.58 26.93 -17.04
C ARG A 182 -2.08 26.60 -16.98
N MET A 183 -2.67 26.63 -15.77
CA MET A 183 -3.54 27.71 -15.23
C MET A 183 -4.50 27.18 -14.14
N TYR A 184 -4.37 27.67 -12.91
CA TYR A 184 -5.36 28.59 -12.34
C TYR A 184 -4.71 29.45 -11.25
N GLU A 185 -5.04 30.74 -11.29
CA GLU A 185 -4.50 31.79 -10.45
C GLU A 185 -4.95 31.70 -8.99
N SER A 186 -4.06 32.17 -8.14
CA SER A 186 -4.23 32.51 -6.73
C SER A 186 -5.37 33.50 -6.49
N MET A 187 -6.24 33.18 -5.54
CA MET A 187 -6.77 34.17 -4.60
C MET A 187 -6.56 33.66 -3.18
N LEU A 188 -5.51 34.19 -2.55
CA LEU A 188 -5.39 34.29 -1.11
C LEU A 188 -6.53 35.19 -0.62
N GLY A 189 -7.47 34.60 0.12
CA GLY A 189 -8.60 35.33 0.67
C GLY A 189 -9.59 34.37 1.30
N CYS A 190 -9.26 33.79 2.45
CA CYS A 190 -10.31 33.33 3.35
C CYS A 190 -9.93 33.72 4.77
N GLY A 191 -10.68 34.69 5.27
CA GLY A 191 -10.49 35.35 6.54
C GLY A 191 -10.65 34.41 7.71
N ILE A 192 -9.89 34.73 8.74
CA ILE A 192 -10.08 34.28 10.10
C ILE A 192 -11.43 34.85 10.57
N ALA A 193 -12.47 34.03 10.58
CA ALA A 193 -13.69 34.32 11.33
C ALA A 193 -13.55 33.62 12.69
N ALA A 194 -12.96 34.35 13.65
CA ALA A 194 -13.05 34.02 15.06
C ALA A 194 -14.50 34.28 15.50
N GLN A 195 -15.23 33.22 15.85
CA GLN A 195 -16.51 33.37 16.54
C GLN A 195 -16.27 33.10 18.02
N GLN A 196 -15.99 34.20 18.72
CA GLN A 196 -15.88 34.26 20.17
C GLN A 196 -17.29 34.25 20.75
N VAL A 197 -17.67 33.14 21.40
CA VAL A 197 -18.86 33.07 22.25
C VAL A 197 -18.38 33.29 23.68
N CYS A 198 -18.83 34.38 24.30
CA CYS A 198 -18.78 34.57 25.75
C CYS A 198 -19.98 35.41 26.20
N SER A 199 -20.76 34.80 27.11
CA SER A 199 -21.82 35.31 27.99
C SER A 199 -23.04 35.99 27.37
#